data_AF-T1EI76-F1
#
_entry.id   AF-T1EI76-F1
#
_cell.length_a   1.000
_cell.length_b   1.000
_cell.length_c   1.000
_cell.angle_alpha   90.00
_cell.angle_beta   90.00
_cell.angle_gamma   90.00
#
_symmetry.space_group_name_H-M   'P 1'
#
loop_
_entity.id
_entity.type
_entity.pdbx_description
1 polymer ?
#
loop_
_entity_poly.entity_id
_entity_poly.type
_entity_poly.pdbx_seq_one_letter_code
_entity_poly.pdbx_strand_id
1 'polypeptide(L)'
;LKLYAEQLILSYLELLVNSRNELSLATVINVPDRDIDHQSFTHIKHEAAKRNLSIYQTILSFITRIRLGGKSYAPPSDNPLTNHIKGLSEFVDVLNKLHSILEE
;
A
#
# COMPACT_ATOMS: atom_id res chain seq x y z
N LEU A 1 2.12 24.43 -4.87
CA LEU A 1 2.40 23.62 -3.65
C LEU A 1 1.16 23.45 -2.78
N LYS A 2 0.50 24.53 -2.33
CA LYS A 2 -0.70 24.45 -1.46
C LYS A 2 -1.83 23.56 -2.02
N LEU A 3 -2.27 23.80 -3.25
CA LEU A 3 -3.32 23.00 -3.91
C LEU A 3 -2.95 21.52 -4.05
N TYR A 4 -1.67 21.22 -4.33
CA TYR A 4 -1.20 19.84 -4.44
C TYR A 4 -1.18 19.14 -3.08
N ALA A 5 -0.76 19.83 -2.02
CA ALA A 5 -0.78 19.31 -0.67
C ALA A 5 -2.22 19.01 -0.21
N GLU A 6 -3.17 19.92 -0.50
CA GLU A 6 -4.59 19.70 -0.23
C GLU A 6 -5.13 18.47 -0.98
N GLN A 7 -4.83 18.33 -2.27
CA GLN A 7 -5.23 17.16 -3.06
C GLN A 7 -4.61 15.87 -2.53
N LEU A 8 -3.35 15.90 -2.11
CA LEU A 8 -2.66 14.74 -1.55
C LEU A 8 -3.30 14.29 -0.24
N ILE A 9 -3.59 15.24 0.66
CA ILE A 9 -4.27 14.96 1.93
C ILE A 9 -5.66 14.37 1.66
N LEU A 10 -6.44 14.96 0.75
CA LEU A 10 -7.74 14.43 0.36
C LEU A 10 -7.61 13.01 -0.21
N SER A 11 -6.60 12.74 -1.03
CA SER A 11 -6.36 11.40 -1.59
C SER A 11 -6.07 10.37 -0.49
N TYR A 12 -5.33 10.74 0.57
CA TYR A 12 -5.14 9.86 1.73
C TYR A 12 -6.47 9.56 2.42
N LEU A 13 -7.30 10.58 2.66
CA LEU A 13 -8.60 10.43 3.32
C LEU A 13 -9.58 9.61 2.48
N GLU A 14 -9.65 9.87 1.18
CA GLU A 14 -10.47 9.11 0.23
C GLU A 14 -10.08 7.63 0.21
N LEU A 15 -8.78 7.32 0.28
CA LEU A 15 -8.32 5.94 0.31
C LEU A 15 -8.68 5.23 1.62
N LEU A 16 -8.67 5.95 2.75
CA LEU A 16 -9.09 5.39 4.05
C LEU A 16 -10.58 5.03 4.06
N VAL A 17 -11.43 5.90 3.50
CA VAL A 17 -12.88 5.66 3.42
C VAL A 17 -13.24 4.67 2.31
N ASN A 18 -12.45 4.64 1.22
CA ASN A 18 -12.64 3.74 0.09
C ASN A 18 -11.31 3.10 -0.34
N SER A 19 -11.00 1.95 0.26
CA SER A 19 -9.80 1.15 -0.04
C SER A 19 -9.72 0.61 -1.48
N ARG A 20 -10.77 0.77 -2.30
CA ARG A 20 -10.77 0.42 -3.73
C ARG A 20 -10.52 1.61 -4.65
N ASN A 21 -10.32 2.81 -4.11
CA ASN A 21 -10.01 4.00 -4.91
C ASN A 21 -8.58 3.94 -5.44
N GLU A 22 -8.42 3.38 -6.64
CA GLU A 22 -7.11 3.21 -7.29
C GLU A 22 -6.45 4.55 -7.67
N LEU A 23 -7.25 5.59 -7.93
CA LEU A 23 -6.72 6.91 -8.28
C LEU A 23 -6.06 7.56 -7.07
N SER A 24 -6.74 7.55 -5.92
CA SER A 24 -6.19 8.08 -4.69
C SER A 24 -4.99 7.24 -4.24
N LEU A 25 -5.06 5.91 -4.36
CA LEU A 25 -3.91 5.03 -4.12
C LEU A 25 -2.70 5.39 -4.98
N ALA A 26 -2.87 5.53 -6.30
CA ALA A 26 -1.78 5.89 -7.20
C ALA A 26 -1.17 7.26 -6.85
N THR A 27 -1.99 8.18 -6.32
CA THR A 27 -1.56 9.50 -5.87
C THR A 27 -0.71 9.43 -4.60
N VAL A 28 -1.05 8.55 -3.66
CA VAL A 28 -0.42 8.53 -2.32
C VAL A 28 0.66 7.47 -2.14
N ILE A 29 0.67 6.41 -2.95
CA ILE A 29 1.49 5.21 -2.71
C ILE A 29 2.98 5.53 -2.59
N ASN A 30 3.49 6.44 -3.42
CA ASN A 30 4.90 6.88 -3.38
C ASN A 30 5.08 8.35 -2.95
N VAL A 31 4.13 8.91 -2.19
CA VAL A 31 4.25 10.26 -1.64
C VAL A 31 4.00 10.26 -0.13
N PRO A 32 4.99 10.55 0.75
CA PRO A 32 6.39 10.84 0.42
C PRO A 32 7.07 9.68 -0.31
N ASP A 33 8.24 9.95 -0.90
CA ASP A 33 8.98 8.94 -1.66
C ASP A 33 9.29 7.71 -0.81
N ARG A 34 8.90 6.54 -1.32
CA ARG A 34 8.99 5.21 -0.68
C ARG A 34 9.72 4.21 -1.57
N ASP A 35 10.40 4.66 -2.63
CA ASP A 35 11.08 3.79 -3.59
C ASP A 35 10.10 2.82 -4.32
N ILE A 36 8.82 3.24 -4.45
CA ILE A 36 7.81 2.52 -5.21
C ILE A 36 7.77 3.12 -6.62
N ASP A 37 8.71 2.67 -7.43
CA ASP A 37 8.84 3.05 -8.83
C ASP A 37 7.81 2.33 -9.74
N HIS A 38 7.94 2.54 -11.05
CA HIS A 38 7.05 1.93 -12.03
C HIS A 38 7.12 0.39 -12.05
N GLN A 39 8.31 -0.18 -11.83
CA GLN A 39 8.49 -1.63 -11.80
C GLN A 39 7.85 -2.23 -10.55
N SER A 40 8.07 -1.59 -9.39
CA SER A 40 7.41 -1.91 -8.13
C SER A 40 5.89 -1.89 -8.28
N PHE A 41 5.34 -0.84 -8.87
CA PHE A 41 3.90 -0.73 -9.12
C PHE A 41 3.38 -1.82 -10.06
N THR A 42 4.16 -2.19 -11.08
CA THR A 42 3.82 -3.27 -12.02
C THR A 42 3.76 -4.63 -11.32
N HIS A 43 4.72 -4.93 -10.44
CA HIS A 43 4.69 -6.16 -9.64
C HIS A 43 3.43 -6.21 -8.76
N ILE A 44 3.06 -5.10 -8.11
CA ILE A 44 1.86 -5.02 -7.27
C ILE A 44 0.60 -5.28 -8.10
N LYS A 45 0.48 -4.65 -9.28
CA LYS A 45 -0.67 -4.86 -10.18
C LYS A 45 -0.80 -6.32 -10.62
N HIS A 46 0.28 -6.97 -11.00
CA HIS A 46 0.25 -8.38 -11.38
C HIS A 46 -0.17 -9.28 -10.22
N GLU A 47 0.36 -9.05 -9.02
CA GLU A 47 -0.03 -9.83 -7.83
C GLU A 47 -1.49 -9.60 -7.43
N ALA A 48 -2.00 -8.37 -7.57
CA ALA A 48 -3.41 -8.04 -7.33
C ALA A 48 -4.32 -8.78 -8.31
N ALA A 49 -3.98 -8.79 -9.60
CA ALA A 49 -4.73 -9.48 -10.64
C ALA A 49 -4.75 -11.00 -10.43
N LYS A 50 -3.60 -11.61 -10.12
CA LYS A 50 -3.50 -13.06 -9.83
C LYS A 50 -4.41 -13.51 -8.68
N ARG A 51 -4.60 -12.65 -7.68
CA ARG A 51 -5.35 -12.95 -6.46
C ARG A 51 -6.79 -12.42 -6.49
N ASN A 52 -7.19 -11.72 -7.55
CA ASN A 52 -8.47 -11.02 -7.66
C ASN A 52 -8.74 -10.09 -6.45
N LEU A 53 -7.72 -9.33 -6.05
CA LEU A 53 -7.76 -8.37 -4.96
C LEU A 53 -7.55 -6.95 -5.49
N SER A 54 -7.99 -5.93 -4.74
CA SER A 54 -7.55 -4.57 -5.05
C SER A 54 -6.05 -4.41 -4.79
N ILE A 55 -5.43 -3.39 -5.39
CA ILE A 55 -4.03 -3.05 -5.15
C ILE A 55 -3.78 -2.81 -3.65
N TYR A 56 -4.66 -2.03 -3.00
CA TYR A 56 -4.59 -1.77 -1.56
C TYR A 56 -4.61 -3.07 -0.74
N GLN A 57 -5.59 -3.94 -1.00
CA GLN A 57 -5.74 -5.21 -0.28
C GLN A 57 -4.53 -6.13 -0.50
N THR A 58 -3.94 -6.09 -1.68
CA THR A 58 -2.75 -6.86 -2.02
C THR A 58 -1.56 -6.43 -1.18
N ILE A 59 -1.29 -5.12 -1.13
CA ILE A 59 -0.20 -4.53 -0.32
C ILE A 59 -0.41 -4.84 1.16
N LEU A 60 -1.61 -4.53 1.69
CA LEU A 60 -1.93 -4.74 3.10
C LEU A 60 -1.81 -6.22 3.47
N SER A 61 -2.38 -7.12 2.67
CA SER A 61 -2.29 -8.57 2.90
C SER A 61 -0.85 -9.06 2.88
N PHE A 62 -0.03 -8.59 1.94
CA PHE A 62 1.37 -8.98 1.84
C PHE A 62 2.17 -8.53 3.08
N ILE A 63 2.07 -7.26 3.46
CA ILE A 63 2.77 -6.71 4.63
C ILE A 63 2.29 -7.35 5.93
N THR A 64 0.99 -7.57 6.09
CA THR A 64 0.45 -8.28 7.26
C THR A 64 1.02 -9.70 7.36
N ARG A 65 1.13 -10.44 6.26
CA ARG A 65 1.76 -11.77 6.24
C ARG A 65 3.24 -11.75 6.63
N ILE A 66 3.98 -10.74 6.17
CA ILE A 66 5.38 -10.52 6.58
C ILE A 66 5.47 -10.26 8.09
N ARG A 67 4.58 -9.40 8.63
CA ARG A 67 4.56 -9.03 10.07
C ARG A 67 4.14 -10.17 10.99
N LEU A 68 3.16 -10.98 10.59
CA LEU A 68 2.73 -12.16 11.34
C LEU A 68 3.86 -13.20 11.43
N GLY A 69 4.68 -13.30 10.39
CA GLY A 69 5.82 -14.21 10.34
C GLY A 69 5.45 -15.71 10.40
N GLY A 70 6.46 -16.56 10.52
CA GLY A 70 6.28 -18.00 10.61
C GLY A 70 6.03 -18.71 9.26
N LYS A 71 6.34 -20.01 9.21
CA LYS A 71 6.30 -20.82 7.98
C LYS A 71 4.91 -20.89 7.32
N SER A 72 3.84 -20.76 8.11
CA SER A 72 2.46 -20.90 7.63
C SER A 72 1.89 -19.62 7.02
N TYR A 73 2.42 -18.44 7.39
CA TYR A 73 1.90 -17.14 6.90
C TYR A 73 2.84 -16.44 5.94
N ALA A 74 4.14 -16.74 5.96
CA ALA A 74 5.12 -16.12 5.09
C ALA A 74 4.67 -16.19 3.60
N PRO A 75 4.76 -15.09 2.85
CA PRO A 75 4.59 -15.15 1.40
C PRO A 75 5.67 -16.05 0.76
N PRO A 76 5.40 -16.60 -0.43
CA PRO A 76 6.41 -17.34 -1.18
C PRO A 76 7.70 -16.53 -1.32
N SER A 77 8.86 -17.18 -1.19
CA SER A 77 10.17 -16.51 -1.24
C SER A 77 10.47 -15.87 -2.60
N ASP A 78 9.81 -16.34 -3.65
CA ASP A 78 9.88 -15.82 -5.02
C ASP A 78 8.84 -14.73 -5.30
N ASN A 79 8.04 -14.31 -4.30
CA ASN A 79 7.05 -13.26 -4.52
C ASN A 79 7.76 -11.94 -4.89
N PRO A 80 7.41 -11.29 -6.01
CA PRO A 80 8.13 -10.11 -6.50
C PRO A 80 8.01 -8.88 -5.59
N LEU A 81 7.06 -8.87 -4.64
CA LEU A 81 6.90 -7.80 -3.64
C LEU A 81 7.92 -7.88 -2.52
N THR A 82 8.65 -9.00 -2.39
CA THR A 82 9.73 -9.14 -1.41
C THR A 82 10.85 -8.10 -1.58
N ASN A 83 11.08 -7.65 -2.80
CA ASN A 83 12.05 -6.59 -3.10
C ASN A 83 11.59 -5.21 -2.61
N HIS A 84 10.31 -5.05 -2.27
CA HIS A 84 9.66 -3.75 -2.03
C HIS A 84 9.14 -3.61 -0.61
N ILE A 85 9.55 -4.50 0.30
CA ILE A 85 9.00 -4.61 1.66
C ILE A 85 9.11 -3.28 2.42
N LYS A 86 10.23 -2.57 2.30
CA LYS A 86 10.47 -1.33 3.03
C LYS A 86 9.43 -0.26 2.69
N GLY A 87 9.34 0.12 1.41
CA GLY A 87 8.39 1.13 0.95
C GLY A 87 6.93 0.74 1.17
N LEU A 88 6.60 -0.53 0.94
CA LEU A 88 5.24 -1.04 1.19
C LEU A 88 4.89 -1.03 2.68
N SER A 89 5.84 -1.31 3.57
CA SER A 89 5.63 -1.22 5.02
C SER A 89 5.38 0.22 5.44
N GLU A 90 6.21 1.17 4.97
CA GLU A 90 6.04 2.60 5.25
C GLU A 90 4.68 3.14 4.79
N PHE A 91 4.21 2.68 3.62
CA PHE A 91 2.88 3.03 3.13
C PHE A 91 1.77 2.52 4.05
N VAL A 92 1.83 1.24 4.44
CA VAL A 92 0.86 0.62 5.36
C VAL A 92 0.90 1.29 6.73
N ASP A 93 2.07 1.66 7.24
CA ASP A 93 2.21 2.30 8.55
C ASP A 93 1.59 3.70 8.59
N VAL A 94 1.77 4.49 7.54
CA VAL A 94 1.10 5.81 7.43
C VAL A 94 -0.43 5.64 7.44
N LEU A 95 -0.96 4.71 6.65
CA LEU A 95 -2.40 4.47 6.60
C LEU A 95 -2.96 3.97 7.92
N ASN A 96 -2.29 3.03 8.58
CA ASN A 96 -2.70 2.55 9.90
C ASN A 96 -2.67 3.69 10.92
N LYS A 97 -1.65 4.55 10.90
CA LYS A 97 -1.58 5.68 11.82
C LYS A 97 -2.71 6.67 11.58
N LEU A 98 -3.05 6.98 10.33
CA LEU A 98 -4.18 7.83 10.00
C LEU A 98 -5.51 7.20 10.42
N HIS A 99 -5.66 5.89 10.23
CA HIS A 99 -6.86 5.17 10.66
C HIS A 99 -7.03 5.25 12.18
N SER A 100 -5.98 5.00 12.96
CA SER A 100 -6.01 5.14 14.43
C SER A 100 -6.37 6.55 14.89
N ILE A 101 -5.89 7.59 14.19
CA ILE A 101 -6.23 8.99 14.51
C ILE A 101 -7.71 9.30 14.24
N LEU A 102 -8.34 8.62 13.28
CA LEU A 102 -9.76 8.83 12.95
C LEU A 102 -10.72 8.04 13.85
N GLU A 103 -10.26 6.93 14.44
CA GLU A 103 -11.05 6.09 15.34
C GLU A 103 -10.98 6.53 16.82
N GLU A 104 -9.99 7.35 17.18
CA GLU A 104 -9.83 7.99 18.50
C GLU A 104 -10.47 9.39 18.54
#